data_AF-A0A0F9DGF1-F1
#
_entry.id   AF-A0A0F9DGF1-F1
#
_cell.length_a   1.000
_cell.length_b   1.000
_cell.length_c   1.000
_cell.angle_alpha   90.00
_cell.angle_beta   90.00
_cell.angle_gamma   90.00
#
_symmetry.space_group_name_H-M   'P 1'
#
loop_
_entity.id
_entity.type
_entity.pdbx_description
1 polymer ?
#
loop_
_entity_poly.entity_id
_entity_poly.type
_entity_poly.pdbx_seq_one_letter_code
_entity_poly.pdbx_strand_id
1 'polypeptide(L)' 'MVEPVVYRSRVRVEPDRGPLRRAYLPAEEEPVLFGVHSEVAEHYGVDLKLHEPHATTLDYL' A
#
# COMPACT_ATOMS: atom_id res chain seq x y z
N MET A 1 -12.62 -30.03 15.12
CA MET A 1 -12.92 -28.80 15.89
C MET A 1 -12.25 -27.64 15.16
N VAL A 2 -12.92 -26.50 14.97
CA VAL A 2 -12.30 -25.33 14.33
C VAL A 2 -11.63 -24.51 15.42
N GLU A 3 -10.34 -24.25 15.28
CA GLU A 3 -9.61 -23.39 16.21
C GLU A 3 -10.16 -21.95 16.17
N PRO A 4 -10.22 -21.26 17.32
CA PRO A 4 -10.71 -19.89 17.38
C PRO A 4 -9.76 -18.94 16.63
N VAL A 5 -10.33 -17.98 15.90
CA VAL A 5 -9.54 -16.92 15.26
C VAL A 5 -8.90 -16.05 16.34
N VAL A 6 -7.59 -16.16 16.51
CA VAL A 6 -6.82 -15.43 17.53
C VAL A 6 -6.54 -13.97 17.15
N TYR A 7 -6.56 -13.66 15.86
CA TYR A 7 -6.29 -12.32 15.36
C TYR A 7 -7.00 -12.06 14.03
N ARG A 8 -7.52 -10.85 13.88
CA ARG A 8 -7.99 -10.31 12.60
C ARG A 8 -7.35 -8.94 12.42
N SER A 9 -6.49 -8.82 11.41
CA SER A 9 -5.97 -7.51 11.03
C SER A 9 -7.10 -6.63 10.50
N ARG A 10 -7.21 -5.43 11.03
CA ARG A 10 -8.15 -4.40 10.57
C ARG A 10 -7.36 -3.28 9.93
N VAL A 11 -7.02 -3.45 8.65
CA VAL A 11 -6.31 -2.45 7.86
C VAL A 11 -7.31 -1.50 7.22
N ARG A 12 -7.02 -0.20 7.25
CA ARG A 12 -7.75 0.82 6.48
C ARG A 12 -6.82 1.36 5.40
N VAL A 13 -7.30 1.41 4.16
CA VAL A 13 -6.55 1.98 3.03
C VAL A 13 -7.33 3.16 2.49
N GLU A 14 -6.66 4.30 2.39
CA GLU A 14 -7.25 5.53 1.86
C GLU A 14 -6.53 5.96 0.59
N PRO A 15 -7.27 6.30 -0.48
CA PRO A 15 -6.66 6.90 -1.65
C PRO A 15 -6.20 8.32 -1.32
N ASP A 16 -5.00 8.66 -1.77
CA ASP A 16 -4.54 10.03 -1.85
C ASP A 16 -4.57 10.49 -3.33
N ARG A 17 -3.74 11.47 -3.70
CA ARG A 17 -3.60 11.92 -5.08
C ARG A 17 -2.91 10.88 -5.96
N GLY A 18 -3.52 10.65 -7.14
CA GLY A 18 -2.95 9.80 -8.17
C GLY A 18 -2.80 8.35 -7.71
N PRO A 19 -1.62 7.71 -7.85
CA PRO A 19 -1.37 6.32 -7.48
C PRO A 19 -1.02 6.13 -6.00
N LEU A 20 -0.94 7.19 -5.20
CA LEU A 20 -0.56 7.12 -3.78
C LEU A 20 -1.74 6.66 -2.89
N ARG A 21 -1.48 5.77 -1.94
CA ARG A 21 -2.42 5.29 -0.94
C ARG A 21 -1.76 5.30 0.43
N ARG A 22 -2.52 5.65 1.45
CA ARG A 22 -2.12 5.53 2.86
C ARG A 22 -2.77 4.29 3.46
N ALA A 23 -1.96 3.38 3.96
CA ALA A 23 -2.42 2.18 4.66
C ALA A 23 -2.15 2.31 6.16
N TYR A 24 -3.22 2.22 6.94
CA TYR A 24 -3.19 2.24 8.40
C TYR A 24 -3.19 0.81 8.89
N LEU A 25 -2.02 0.32 9.29
CA LEU A 25 -1.82 -1.04 9.78
C LEU A 25 -1.90 -1.04 11.32
N PRO A 26 -2.50 -2.06 11.97
CA PRO A 26 -2.62 -2.08 13.43
C PRO A 26 -1.30 -2.08 14.21
N ALA A 27 -0.19 -2.44 13.56
CA ALA A 27 1.13 -2.55 14.18
C ALA A 27 2.02 -1.33 13.93
N GLU A 28 1.58 -0.38 13.10
CA GLU A 28 2.38 0.78 12.68
C GLU A 28 1.80 2.06 13.31
N GLU A 29 2.68 2.92 13.85
CA GLU A 29 2.28 4.21 14.41
C GLU A 29 1.89 5.22 13.30
N GLU A 30 2.63 5.20 12.20
CA GLU A 30 2.42 6.04 11.03
C GLU A 30 1.86 5.22 9.85
N PRO A 31 1.09 5.84 8.93
CA PRO A 31 0.58 5.11 7.78
C PRO A 31 1.71 4.70 6.84
N VAL A 32 1.64 3.47 6.35
CA VAL A 32 2.52 2.98 5.29
C VAL A 32 2.04 3.57 3.96
N LEU A 33 2.95 4.22 3.22
CA LEU A 33 2.66 4.75 1.90
C LEU A 33 2.86 3.66 0.84
N PHE A 34 1.81 3.44 0.06
CA PHE A 34 1.87 2.59 -1.12
C PHE A 34 1.67 3.42 -2.38
N GLY A 35 2.48 3.15 -3.40
CA GLY A 35 2.40 3.82 -4.69
C GLY A 35 2.83 2.89 -5.81
N VAL A 36 3.52 3.45 -6.79
CA VAL A 36 4.12 2.71 -7.88
C VAL A 36 5.57 3.17 -8.06
N HIS A 37 6.40 2.29 -8.63
CA HIS A 37 7.79 2.58 -8.97
C HIS A 37 8.19 1.76 -10.21
N SER A 38 9.29 2.16 -10.85
CA SER A 38 9.97 1.42 -11.93
C SER A 38 9.00 0.80 -12.97
N GLU A 39 9.14 -0.47 -13.30
CA GLU A 39 8.33 -1.20 -14.29
C GLU A 39 6.84 -1.25 -13.93
N VAL A 40 6.50 -1.16 -12.63
CA VAL A 40 5.10 -1.10 -12.19
C VAL A 40 4.47 0.25 -12.57
N ALA A 41 5.21 1.34 -12.39
CA ALA A 41 4.76 2.66 -12.83
C ALA A 41 4.60 2.72 -14.36
N GLU A 42 5.54 2.13 -15.11
CA GLU A 42 5.46 2.02 -16.57
C GLU A 42 4.23 1.22 -17.01
N HIS A 43 3.97 0.07 -16.38
CA HIS A 43 2.82 -0.77 -16.66
C HIS A 43 1.49 -0.03 -16.49
N TYR A 44 1.38 0.81 -15.46
CA TYR A 44 0.18 1.60 -15.18
C TYR A 44 0.16 3.00 -15.84
N GLY A 45 1.20 3.35 -16.63
CA GLY A 45 1.28 4.63 -17.32
C GLY A 45 1.40 5.85 -16.38
N VAL A 46 2.04 5.69 -15.23
CA VAL A 46 2.25 6.76 -14.24
C VAL A 46 3.57 7.48 -14.52
N ASP A 47 3.52 8.80 -14.65
CA ASP A 47 4.72 9.64 -14.72
C ASP A 47 5.29 9.90 -13.32
N LEU A 48 6.45 9.31 -13.03
CA LEU A 48 7.17 9.48 -11.77
C LEU A 48 7.77 10.88 -11.57
N LYS A 49 7.73 11.76 -12.59
CA LYS A 49 8.03 13.19 -12.40
C LYS A 49 6.90 13.93 -11.70
N LEU A 50 5.67 13.41 -11.77
CA LEU A 50 4.48 13.99 -11.14
C LEU A 50 4.12 13.30 -9.81
N HIS A 51 4.56 12.06 -9.63
CA HIS A 51 4.27 11.24 -8.47
C HIS A 51 5.55 10.65 -7.90
N GLU A 52 5.80 10.92 -6.61
CA GLU A 52 6.94 10.32 -5.90
C GLU A 52 6.80 8.79 -5.88
N PRO A 53 7.88 8.05 -6.21
CA PRO A 53 7.86 6.61 -6.20
C PRO A 53 7.78 6.08 -4.76
N HIS A 54 6.89 5.11 -4.56
CA HIS A 54 6.76 4.38 -3.29
C HIS A 54 6.60 2.90 -3.56
N ALA A 55 6.90 2.07 -2.55
CA ALA A 55 6.67 0.63 -2.61
C ALA A 55 5.23 0.32 -3.02
N THR A 56 5.06 -0.73 -3.81
CA THR A 56 3.75 -1.28 -4.13
C THR A 56 3.32 -2.23 -3.02
N THR A 57 2.04 -2.56 -2.97
CA THR A 57 1.57 -3.62 -2.05
C THR A 57 2.14 -5.00 -2.40
N LEU A 58 2.61 -5.22 -3.64
CA LEU A 58 3.23 -6.47 -4.06
C LEU A 58 4.63 -6.67 -3.50
N ASP A 59 5.36 -5.58 -3.21
CA ASP A 59 6.72 -5.64 -2.65
C ASP A 59 6.77 -6.17 -1.21
N TYR A 60 5.60 -6.41 -0.60
CA TYR A 60 5.42 -6.85 0.79
C TYR A 60 4.96 -8.33 0.88
N LEU A 61 4.94 -9.06 -0.24
CA LEU A 61 4.55 -10.48 -0.34
C LEU A 61 5.73 -11.35 -0.78
#